data_AF-A0A1T5MKY0-F1
#
_entry.id   AF-A0A1T5MKY0-F1
#
_cell.length_a   1.000
_cell.length_b   1.000
_cell.length_c   1.000
_cell.angle_alpha   90.00
_cell.angle_beta   90.00
_cell.angle_gamma   90.00
#
_symmetry.space_group_name_H-M   'P 1'
#
loop_
_entity.id
_entity.type
_entity.pdbx_description
1 polymer ?
#
loop_
_entity_poly.entity_id
_entity_poly.type
_entity_poly.pdbx_seq_one_letter_code
_entity_poly.pdbx_strand_id
1 'polypeptide(L)'
;MDIFVRRALQEECEYMQWADTWESDCTKFDYYYETDETCLITKGSATVKYDGKEVSLGEGDLAVFPKGLKCTWIVHTPIKKFLRN
;
A
#
# COMPACT_ATOMS: atom_id res chain seq x y z
N MET A 1 10.36 6.38 11.00
CA MET A 1 10.04 5.39 9.95
C MET A 1 9.16 6.12 8.96
N ASP A 2 9.40 5.98 7.66
CA ASP A 2 8.63 6.67 6.64
C ASP A 2 8.14 5.69 5.60
N ILE A 3 6.94 5.93 5.08
CA ILE A 3 6.40 5.18 3.95
C ILE A 3 7.00 5.81 2.69
N PHE A 4 7.69 5.00 1.91
CA PHE A 4 8.17 5.43 0.59
C PHE A 4 7.08 5.17 -0.44
N VAL A 5 6.75 6.16 -1.27
CA VAL A 5 5.75 6.04 -2.34
C VAL A 5 6.31 6.63 -3.62
N ARG A 6 6.17 5.90 -4.73
CA ARG A 6 6.46 6.42 -6.07
C ARG A 6 5.66 5.67 -7.13
N ARG A 7 5.70 6.17 -8.37
CA ARG A 7 5.24 5.39 -9.52
C ARG A 7 6.09 4.13 -9.70
N ALA A 8 5.41 3.02 -9.91
CA ALA A 8 6.05 1.76 -10.27
C ALA A 8 6.68 1.87 -11.67
N LEU A 9 7.81 1.20 -11.87
CA LEU A 9 8.37 0.95 -13.19
C LEU A 9 7.67 -0.26 -13.81
N GLN A 10 7.70 -0.35 -15.14
CA GLN A 10 7.08 -1.44 -15.88
C GLN A 10 7.57 -2.82 -15.41
N GLU A 11 8.88 -2.98 -15.23
CA GLU A 11 9.51 -4.21 -14.74
C GLU A 11 9.01 -4.60 -13.33
N GLU A 12 8.69 -3.61 -12.49
CA GLU A 12 8.17 -3.85 -11.14
C GLU A 12 6.70 -4.26 -11.17
N CYS A 13 5.91 -3.68 -12.07
CA CYS A 13 4.55 -4.14 -12.33
C CYS A 13 4.55 -5.62 -12.73
N GLU A 14 5.45 -6.00 -13.63
CA GLU A 14 5.62 -7.38 -14.10
C GLU A 14 6.16 -8.31 -13.01
N TYR A 15 7.02 -7.84 -12.12
CA TYR A 15 7.50 -8.64 -10.99
C TYR A 15 6.42 -8.83 -9.91
N MET A 16 5.64 -7.80 -9.64
CA MET A 16 4.60 -7.79 -8.62
C MET A 16 3.34 -8.58 -9.02
N GLN A 17 3.09 -8.81 -10.32
CA GLN A 17 1.93 -9.60 -10.78
C GLN A 17 1.93 -11.05 -10.25
N TRP A 18 3.10 -11.56 -9.86
CA TRP A 18 3.29 -12.90 -9.30
C TRP A 18 3.27 -12.91 -7.76
N ALA A 19 2.89 -11.80 -7.14
CA ALA A 19 2.81 -11.67 -5.69
C ALA A 19 1.39 -11.97 -5.16
N ASP A 20 1.26 -12.01 -3.84
CA ASP A 20 -0.05 -12.18 -3.21
C ASP A 20 -0.94 -10.98 -3.50
N THR A 21 -2.24 -11.23 -3.61
CA THR A 21 -3.23 -10.20 -3.87
C THR A 21 -4.04 -9.92 -2.62
N TRP A 22 -4.27 -8.64 -2.36
CA TRP A 22 -5.19 -8.19 -1.32
C TRP A 22 -6.15 -7.14 -1.88
N GLU A 23 -7.38 -7.16 -1.37
CA GLU A 23 -8.44 -6.24 -1.76
C GLU A 23 -9.29 -5.84 -0.56
N SER A 24 -9.89 -4.65 -0.66
CA SER A 24 -10.82 -4.12 0.35
C SER A 24 -11.78 -3.13 -0.27
N ASP A 25 -13.01 -3.14 0.24
CA ASP A 25 -13.99 -2.09 -0.02
C ASP A 25 -13.63 -0.77 0.69
N CYS A 26 -14.40 0.27 0.42
CA CYS A 26 -14.33 1.56 1.11
C CYS A 26 -14.52 1.37 2.62
N THR A 27 -13.43 1.41 3.36
CA THR A 27 -13.42 1.21 4.81
C THR A 27 -12.23 1.92 5.45
N LYS A 28 -12.27 2.03 6.77
CA LYS A 28 -11.20 2.61 7.59
C LYS A 28 -10.80 1.62 8.67
N PHE A 29 -9.52 1.31 8.76
CA PHE A 29 -9.00 0.36 9.73
C PHE A 29 -7.57 0.70 10.13
N ASP A 30 -7.21 0.29 11.34
CA ASP A 30 -5.84 0.36 11.84
C ASP A 30 -5.08 -0.90 11.45
N TYR A 31 -3.80 -0.74 11.12
CA TYR A 31 -2.94 -1.85 10.72
C TYR A 31 -1.53 -1.69 11.30
N TYR A 32 -0.88 -2.82 11.57
CA TYR A 32 0.48 -2.89 12.08
C TYR A 32 1.29 -3.84 11.21
N TYR A 33 2.41 -3.36 10.67
CA TYR A 33 3.29 -4.15 9.82
C TYR A 33 4.32 -4.91 10.66
N GLU A 34 4.23 -6.24 10.71
CA GLU A 34 5.17 -7.11 11.45
C GLU A 34 6.46 -7.40 10.69
N THR A 35 6.43 -7.22 9.36
CA THR A 35 7.55 -7.32 8.42
C THR A 35 7.57 -6.08 7.53
N ASP A 36 8.66 -5.87 6.79
CA ASP A 36 8.63 -4.93 5.69
C ASP A 36 7.64 -5.45 4.63
N GLU A 37 6.78 -4.58 4.10
CA GLU A 37 5.84 -4.93 3.05
C GLU A 37 6.03 -3.96 1.88
N THR A 38 6.25 -4.50 0.68
CA THR A 38 6.16 -3.73 -0.56
C THR A 38 4.84 -4.03 -1.22
N CYS A 39 4.06 -3.00 -1.56
CA CYS A 39 2.82 -3.19 -2.28
C CYS A 39 2.70 -2.30 -3.52
N LEU A 40 2.08 -2.86 -4.56
CA LEU A 40 1.73 -2.16 -5.79
C LEU A 40 0.21 -2.03 -5.86
N ILE A 41 -0.30 -0.81 -5.90
CA ILE A 41 -1.74 -0.58 -6.08
C ILE A 41 -2.10 -0.81 -7.55
N THR A 42 -2.99 -1.77 -7.80
CA THR A 42 -3.46 -2.12 -9.14
C THR A 42 -4.80 -1.48 -9.49
N LYS A 43 -5.55 -1.02 -8.48
CA LYS A 43 -6.85 -0.36 -8.64
C LYS A 43 -7.21 0.40 -7.37
N GLY A 44 -7.96 1.48 -7.54
CA GLY A 44 -8.58 2.22 -6.44
C GLY A 44 -7.63 3.21 -5.78
N SER A 45 -8.01 3.68 -4.60
CA SER A 45 -7.28 4.72 -3.90
C SER A 45 -7.49 4.68 -2.39
N ALA A 46 -6.45 5.06 -1.66
CA ALA A 46 -6.47 5.15 -0.21
C ALA A 46 -5.55 6.26 0.30
N THR A 47 -5.79 6.70 1.53
CA THR A 47 -4.86 7.51 2.32
C THR A 47 -4.40 6.68 3.51
N VAL A 48 -3.08 6.63 3.73
CA VAL A 48 -2.49 6.00 4.91
C VAL A 48 -1.97 7.09 5.84
N LYS A 49 -2.49 7.13 7.07
CA LYS A 49 -2.05 8.06 8.12
C LYS A 49 -1.15 7.34 9.11
N TYR A 50 -0.04 7.96 9.50
CA TYR A 50 0.95 7.41 10.45
C TYR A 50 1.75 8.55 11.07
N ASP A 51 2.06 8.48 12.37
CA ASP A 51 2.93 9.47 13.06
C ASP A 51 2.62 10.96 12.75
N GLY A 52 1.34 11.32 12.61
CA GLY A 52 0.90 12.67 12.25
C GLY A 52 1.12 13.09 10.79
N LYS A 53 1.65 12.18 9.97
CA LYS A 53 1.84 12.28 8.52
C LYS A 53 0.74 11.52 7.77
N GLU A 54 0.64 11.78 6.48
CA GLU A 54 -0.20 11.00 5.58
C GLU A 54 0.44 10.84 4.20
N VAL A 55 0.15 9.72 3.56
CA VAL A 55 0.49 9.45 2.16
C VAL A 55 -0.76 9.01 1.41
N SER A 56 -0.87 9.45 0.17
CA SER A 56 -1.93 9.02 -0.75
C SER A 56 -1.40 7.94 -1.67
N LEU A 57 -2.25 6.96 -1.93
CA LEU A 57 -1.96 5.82 -2.80
C LEU A 57 -3.06 5.71 -3.84
N GLY A 58 -2.66 5.48 -5.09
CA GLY A 58 -3.55 5.23 -6.21
C GLY A 58 -2.95 4.23 -7.20
N GLU A 59 -3.76 3.86 -8.21
CA GLU A 59 -3.38 2.89 -9.24
C GLU A 59 -2.01 3.19 -9.89
N GLY A 60 -1.11 2.21 -9.84
CA GLY A 60 0.26 2.24 -10.32
C GLY A 60 1.29 2.82 -9.35
N ASP A 61 0.90 3.13 -8.12
CA ASP A 61 1.84 3.49 -7.06
C ASP A 61 2.43 2.24 -6.41
N LEU A 62 3.76 2.24 -6.25
CA LEU A 62 4.51 1.31 -5.44
C LEU A 62 4.81 1.98 -4.10
N ALA A 63 4.49 1.29 -3.01
CA ALA A 63 4.74 1.75 -1.65
C ALA A 63 5.51 0.71 -0.83
N VAL A 64 6.42 1.17 0.01
CA VAL A 64 7.17 0.35 0.96
C VAL A 64 6.81 0.77 2.38
N PHE A 65 6.27 -0.18 3.15
CA PHE A 65 5.89 -0.01 4.53
C PHE A 65 6.91 -0.74 5.42
N PRO A 66 7.66 -0.02 6.27
CA PRO A 66 8.68 -0.64 7.09
C PRO A 66 8.08 -1.46 8.23
N LYS A 67 8.80 -2.50 8.64
CA LYS A 67 8.50 -3.27 9.85
C LYS A 67 8.35 -2.36 11.07
N GLY A 68 7.32 -2.61 11.86
CA GLY A 68 7.01 -1.89 13.09
C GLY A 68 6.15 -0.64 12.86
N LEU A 69 5.78 -0.32 11.63
CA LEU A 69 4.89 0.79 11.32
C LEU A 69 3.46 0.50 11.81
N LYS A 70 2.92 1.39 12.64
CA LYS A 70 1.49 1.47 12.95
C LYS A 70 0.86 2.57 12.12
N CYS A 71 -0.22 2.26 11.42
CA CYS A 71 -0.90 3.22 10.55
C CYS A 71 -2.41 2.99 10.53
N THR A 72 -3.13 3.97 10.00
CA THR A 72 -4.56 3.87 9.69
C THR A 72 -4.74 4.00 8.19
N TRP A 73 -5.35 2.97 7.58
CA TRP A 73 -5.80 3.01 6.21
C TRP A 73 -7.19 3.63 6.12
N ILE A 74 -7.37 4.51 5.14
CA ILE A 74 -8.66 5.08 4.76
C ILE A 74 -8.83 4.80 3.26
N VAL A 75 -9.64 3.80 2.93
CA VAL A 75 -9.90 3.37 1.55
C VAL A 75 -11.05 4.22 1.00
N HIS A 76 -10.76 5.04 -0.02
CA HIS A 76 -11.73 5.98 -0.61
C HIS A 76 -12.53 5.33 -1.73
N THR A 77 -11.88 4.47 -2.51
CA THR A 77 -12.50 3.64 -3.55
C THR A 77 -12.01 2.21 -3.40
N PRO A 78 -12.82 1.18 -3.75
CA PRO A 78 -12.41 -0.21 -3.57
C PRO A 78 -11.02 -0.46 -4.15
N ILE A 79 -10.12 -0.92 -3.28
CA ILE A 79 -8.69 -0.98 -3.55
C ILE A 79 -8.28 -2.42 -3.81
N LYS A 80 -7.35 -2.59 -4.75
CA LYS A 80 -6.68 -3.87 -5.01
C LYS A 80 -5.18 -3.64 -5.11
N LYS A 81 -4.40 -4.45 -4.40
CA LYS A 81 -2.93 -4.38 -4.42
C LYS A 81 -2.29 -5.76 -4.58
N PHE A 82 -1.13 -5.78 -5.19
CA PHE A 82 -0.16 -6.86 -5.02
C PHE A 82 0.73 -6.53 -3.84
N LEU A 83 1.08 -7.52 -3.02
CA LEU A 83 1.96 -7.34 -1.86
C LEU A 83 3.03 -8.44 -1.77
N ARG A 84 4.22 -8.06 -1.28
CA ARG A 84 5.33 -8.96 -0.94
C ARG A 84 5.91 -8.55 0.40
N ASN A 85 6.28 -9.56 1.20
CA ASN A 85 6.96 -9.43 2.49
C ASN A 85 8.40 -9.96 2.43
#